data_AF-A0A5J4PN78-F1
#
_entry.id   AF-A0A5J4PN78-F1
#
_cell.length_a   1.000
_cell.length_b   1.000
_cell.length_c   1.000
_cell.angle_alpha   90.00
_cell.angle_beta   90.00
_cell.angle_gamma   90.00
#
_symmetry.space_group_name_H-M   'P 1'
#
loop_
_entity.id
_entity.type
_entity.pdbx_description
1 polymer ?
#
loop_
_entity_poly.entity_id
_entity_poly.type
_entity_poly.pdbx_seq_one_letter_code
_entity_poly.pdbx_strand_id
1 'polypeptide(L)' 'MKALSEKQPFGYLICAGIKDIENRTWKTNFRGRVLIHASAKGEYAAWVLNKEQMLE' A
#
# COMPACT_ATOMS: atom_id res chain seq x y z
N MET A 1 -13.43 -7.23 11.21
CA MET A 1 -12.53 -7.50 10.06
C MET A 1 -11.16 -6.89 10.35
N LYS A 2 -10.06 -7.51 9.94
CA LYS A 2 -8.70 -6.93 10.14
C LYS A 2 -8.38 -5.99 8.98
N ALA A 3 -7.66 -4.91 9.26
CA ALA A 3 -7.24 -3.92 8.28
C ALA A 3 -5.77 -3.54 8.47
N LEU A 4 -5.11 -3.19 7.37
CA LEU A 4 -3.81 -2.53 7.35
C LEU A 4 -4.00 -1.11 6.84
N SER A 5 -3.51 -0.14 7.59
CA SER A 5 -3.49 1.26 7.16
C SER A 5 -2.25 1.53 6.34
N GLU A 6 -2.40 2.01 5.11
CA GLU A 6 -1.32 2.42 4.22
C GLU A 6 -1.46 3.87 3.80
N LYS A 7 -0.33 4.54 3.61
CA LYS A 7 -0.33 5.88 3.03
C LYS A 7 -0.61 5.81 1.53
N GLN A 8 -1.25 6.86 1.01
CA GLN A 8 -1.26 7.04 -0.43
C GLN A 8 0.14 7.39 -0.93
N PRO A 9 0.54 6.95 -2.13
CA PRO A 9 -0.22 6.18 -3.13
C PRO A 9 -0.24 4.66 -2.88
N PHE A 10 0.49 4.13 -1.91
CA PHE A 10 0.68 2.67 -1.75
C PHE A 10 -0.62 1.89 -1.51
N GLY A 11 -1.56 2.47 -0.76
CA GLY A 11 -2.87 1.85 -0.56
C GLY A 11 -3.62 1.58 -1.86
N TYR A 12 -3.55 2.51 -2.83
CA TYR A 12 -4.10 2.30 -4.16
C TYR A 12 -3.35 1.20 -4.92
N LEU A 13 -2.02 1.24 -4.94
CA LEU A 13 -1.21 0.28 -5.69
C LEU A 13 -1.43 -1.18 -5.25
N ILE A 14 -1.65 -1.41 -3.95
CA ILE A 14 -1.98 -2.75 -3.43
C ILE A 14 -3.35 -3.19 -3.94
N CYS A 15 -4.36 -2.33 -3.83
CA CYS A 15 -5.73 -2.63 -4.28
C CYS A 15 -5.83 -2.80 -5.81
N ALA A 16 -5.00 -2.07 -6.56
CA ALA A 16 -4.90 -2.16 -8.02
C ALA A 16 -4.10 -3.40 -8.49
N GLY A 17 -3.40 -4.10 -7.59
CA GLY A 17 -2.57 -5.26 -7.92
C GLY A 17 -1.19 -4.92 -8.50
N ILE A 18 -0.78 -3.66 -8.43
CA ILE A 18 0.53 -3.17 -8.91
C ILE A 18 1.61 -3.40 -7.85
N LYS A 19 1.25 -3.29 -6.56
CA LYS A 19 2.15 -3.55 -5.43
C LYS A 19 1.76 -4.87 -4.77
N ASP A 20 2.59 -5.87 -4.98
CA ASP A 20 2.43 -7.24 -4.48
C ASP A 20 2.89 -7.41 -3.02
N ILE A 21 3.94 -6.69 -2.62
CA ILE A 21 4.61 -6.82 -1.32
C ILE A 21 4.47 -5.53 -0.52
N GLU A 22 4.01 -5.64 0.72
CA GLU A 22 3.95 -4.56 1.71
C GLU A 22 4.99 -4.77 2.82
N ASN A 23 5.90 -3.81 2.97
CA ASN A 23 7.06 -3.92 3.87
C ASN A 23 6.82 -3.13 5.16
N ARG A 24 6.89 -3.80 6.31
CA ARG A 24 6.74 -3.17 7.64
C ARG A 24 7.92 -3.50 8.54
N THR A 25 8.16 -2.65 9.53
CA THR A 25 9.20 -2.83 10.55
C THR A 25 8.86 -3.89 11.61
N TRP A 26 7.65 -4.44 11.57
CA TRP A 26 7.15 -5.43 12.52
C TRP A 26 6.57 -6.64 11.79
N LYS A 27 6.67 -7.80 12.43
CA LYS A 27 6.17 -9.07 11.89
C LYS A 27 4.70 -9.30 12.23
N THR A 28 3.98 -10.00 11.36
CA THR A 28 2.61 -10.48 11.63
C THR A 28 2.45 -11.96 11.31
N ASN A 29 1.78 -12.69 12.19
CA ASN A 29 1.39 -14.09 11.97
C ASN A 29 0.02 -14.21 11.28
N PHE A 30 -0.66 -13.08 10.99
CA PHE A 30 -1.95 -13.09 10.31
C PHE A 30 -1.83 -13.63 8.88
N ARG A 31 -2.77 -14.49 8.47
CA ARG A 31 -2.92 -15.01 7.12
C ARG A 31 -4.40 -14.98 6.73
N GLY A 32 -4.68 -14.75 5.44
CA GLY A 32 -6.03 -14.59 4.91
C GLY A 32 -6.34 -13.17 4.43
N ARG A 33 -7.62 -12.89 4.16
CA ARG A 33 -8.07 -11.61 3.61
C ARG A 33 -7.96 -10.49 4.65
N VAL A 34 -7.39 -9.35 4.22
CA VAL A 34 -7.26 -8.12 5.01
C VAL A 34 -7.85 -6.95 4.23
N LEU A 35 -8.42 -5.97 4.93
CA LEU A 35 -8.81 -4.71 4.31
C LEU A 35 -7.62 -3.75 4.22
N ILE A 36 -7.61 -2.91 3.20
CA ILE A 36 -6.68 -1.78 3.10
C ILE A 36 -7.42 -0.50 3.48
N HIS A 37 -6.89 0.23 4.45
CA HIS A 37 -7.35 1.57 4.80
C HIS A 37 -6.34 2.59 4.28
N ALA A 38 -6.74 3.38 3.29
CA ALA A 38 -5.89 4.44 2.74
C ALA A 38 -5.95 5.67 3.65
N SER A 39 -4.81 6.07 4.22
CA SER A 39 -4.76 7.23 5.09
C SER A 39 -4.93 8.53 4.30
N ALA A 40 -5.62 9.51 4.88
CA ALA A 40 -5.87 10.82 4.24
C ALA A 40 -4.57 11.60 3.89
N LYS A 41 -3.50 11.41 4.68
CA LYS A 41 -2.19 12.03 4.42
C LYS A 41 -1.31 11.08 3.58
N GLY A 42 -1.08 11.45 2.32
CA GLY A 42 -0.23 10.69 1.39
C GLY A 42 1.23 11.17 1.34
N GLU A 43 2.04 10.38 0.65
CA GLU A 43 3.41 10.64 0.23
C GLU A 43 3.43 10.76 -1.30
N TYR A 44 3.29 11.99 -1.80
CA TYR A 44 3.17 12.28 -3.23
C TYR A 44 4.49 12.74 -3.87
N ALA A 45 5.63 12.39 -3.27
CA ALA A 45 6.91 12.82 -3.83
C ALA A 45 7.25 11.99 -5.09
N ALA A 46 7.73 12.66 -6.15
CA ALA A 46 7.94 12.06 -7.46
C ALA A 46 8.94 10.88 -7.47
N TRP A 47 9.79 10.80 -6.45
CA TRP A 47 10.78 9.73 -6.27
C TRP A 47 10.23 8.48 -5.57
N VAL A 48 8.99 8.54 -5.07
CA VAL A 48 8.38 7.46 -4.28
C VAL A 48 7.89 6.32 -5.17
N LEU A 49 7.55 6.63 -6.42
CA LEU A 49 7.03 5.68 -7.40
C LEU A 49 8.01 5.48 -8.55
N ASN A 50 8.01 4.27 -9.09
CA ASN A 50 8.69 3.99 -10.36
C ASN A 50 7.83 4.45 -11.55
N LYS A 51 8.37 4.39 -12.76
CA LYS A 51 7.66 4.86 -13.97
C LYS A 51 6.37 4.08 -14.24
N GLU A 52 6.34 2.79 -13.96
CA GLU A 52 5.16 1.94 -14.19
C GLU A 52 4.02 2.34 -13.25
N GLN A 53 4.32 2.54 -11.97
CA GLN A 53 3.36 2.96 -10.94
C GLN A 53 2.83 4.39 -11.13
N MET A 54 3.52 5.23 -11.90
CA MET A 54 3.10 6.60 -12.22
C MET A 54 2.14 6.68 -13.42
N LEU A 55 2.14 5.67 -14.28
CA LEU A 55 1.43 5.67 -15.56
C LEU A 55 0.09 4.94 -15.51
N GLU A 56 -0.19 4.26 -14.39
CA GLU A 56 -1.45 3.56 -14.06
C GLU A 56 -2.37 4.41 -13.17
#